data_AF-A0A7S2AT08-F1
#
_entry.id   AF-A0A7S2AT08-F1
#
_cell.length_a   1.000
_cell.length_b   1.000
_cell.length_c   1.000
_cell.angle_alpha   90.00
_cell.angle_beta   90.00
_cell.angle_gamma   90.00
#
_symmetry.space_group_name_H-M   'P 1'
#
loop_
_entity.id
_entity.type
_entity.pdbx_description
1 polymer ?
#
loop_
_entity_poly.entity_id
_entity_poly.type
_entity_poly.pdbx_seq_one_letter_code
_entity_poly.pdbx_strand_id
1 'polypeptide(L)'
;GAPGTGGAVAEVGRVEVAALRHLERTLGDGWTGVHCEGGVWRTLYGLLFWDVIYASGIPGAFVHAHQRYPTDYHHGFAFARARRAHASKRLREILHGRASEILREAWRAHAGENGGGLLWTPVRADGDGSGGGTPKKDAPGA
;
A
#
# COMPACT_ATOMS: atom_id res chain seq x y z
N GLY A 1 38.27 -41.89 -12.62
CA GLY A 1 37.50 -40.97 -13.47
C GLY A 1 36.64 -40.11 -12.59
N ALA A 2 36.70 -38.79 -12.74
CA ALA A 2 35.98 -37.83 -11.90
C ALA A 2 34.45 -37.92 -12.11
N PRO A 3 33.62 -37.71 -11.08
CA PRO A 3 32.20 -37.49 -11.27
C PRO A 3 31.96 -36.12 -11.90
N GLY A 4 31.30 -36.11 -13.05
CA GLY A 4 30.95 -34.92 -13.80
C GLY A 4 30.06 -33.98 -12.99
N THR A 5 30.43 -32.71 -13.03
CA THR A 5 29.72 -31.56 -12.49
C THR A 5 28.27 -31.55 -12.98
N GLY A 6 27.33 -31.84 -12.10
CA GLY A 6 25.93 -31.47 -12.27
C GLY A 6 25.84 -29.95 -12.25
N GLY A 7 25.81 -29.34 -13.44
CA GLY A 7 25.56 -27.92 -13.59
C GLY A 7 24.24 -27.59 -12.90
N ALA A 8 24.29 -26.77 -11.86
CA ALA A 8 23.11 -26.22 -11.23
C ALA A 8 22.32 -25.50 -12.33
N VAL A 9 21.19 -26.09 -12.72
CA VAL A 9 20.24 -25.43 -13.61
C VAL A 9 19.80 -24.19 -12.85
N ALA A 10 20.24 -23.02 -13.33
CA ALA A 10 19.82 -21.76 -12.76
C ALA A 10 18.29 -21.73 -12.86
N GLU A 11 17.62 -21.78 -11.70
CA GLU A 11 16.19 -21.52 -11.59
C GLU A 11 15.93 -20.20 -12.31
N VAL A 12 15.24 -20.24 -13.47
CA VAL A 12 14.84 -19.03 -14.20
C VAL A 12 13.71 -18.40 -13.40
N GLY A 13 14.08 -17.77 -12.29
CA GLY A 13 13.17 -17.04 -11.41
C GLY A 13 12.86 -15.65 -11.99
N ARG A 14 11.76 -15.05 -11.52
CA ARG A 14 11.44 -13.64 -11.80
C ARG A 14 12.61 -12.74 -11.40
N VAL A 15 12.92 -11.75 -12.23
CA VAL A 15 14.09 -10.86 -12.05
C VAL A 15 14.05 -10.16 -10.69
N GLU A 16 12.87 -9.78 -10.23
CA GLU A 16 12.63 -9.10 -8.97
C GLU A 16 12.99 -9.99 -7.78
N VAL A 17 12.71 -11.30 -7.87
CA VAL A 17 13.09 -12.27 -6.84
C VAL A 17 14.61 -12.46 -6.83
N ALA A 18 15.25 -12.52 -8.00
CA ALA A 18 16.70 -12.60 -8.08
C ALA A 18 17.39 -11.35 -7.50
N ALA A 19 16.84 -10.16 -7.78
CA ALA A 19 17.32 -8.89 -7.25
C ALA A 19 17.16 -8.81 -5.72
N LEU A 20 15.99 -9.19 -5.18
CA LEU A 20 15.75 -9.24 -3.73
C LEU A 20 16.74 -10.18 -3.03
N ARG A 21 16.87 -11.42 -3.52
CA ARG A 21 17.84 -12.40 -2.99
C ARG A 21 19.28 -11.87 -3.05
N HIS A 22 19.64 -11.11 -4.08
CA HIS A 22 20.96 -10.49 -4.17
C HIS A 22 21.14 -9.40 -3.12
N LEU A 23 20.17 -8.50 -2.94
CA LEU A 23 20.22 -7.43 -1.96
C LEU A 23 20.30 -7.96 -0.52
N GLU A 24 19.51 -8.97 -0.18
CA GLU A 24 19.53 -9.61 1.16
C GLU A 24 20.90 -10.22 1.47
N ARG A 25 21.53 -10.88 0.49
CA ARG A 25 22.90 -11.39 0.67
C ARG A 25 23.95 -10.29 0.79
N THR A 26 23.83 -9.21 0.02
CA THR A 26 24.85 -8.16 -0.06
C THR A 26 24.78 -7.18 1.12
N LEU A 27 23.59 -6.91 1.65
CA LEU A 27 23.39 -6.00 2.79
C LEU A 27 23.68 -6.66 4.14
N GLY A 28 23.77 -7.99 4.19
CA GLY A 28 24.06 -8.77 5.39
C GLY A 28 22.83 -9.05 6.25
N ASP A 29 23.07 -9.68 7.39
CA ASP A 29 22.02 -10.15 8.30
C ASP A 29 21.15 -8.99 8.80
N GLY A 30 19.82 -9.20 8.80
CA GLY A 30 18.83 -8.24 9.31
C GLY A 30 18.08 -7.45 8.25
N TRP A 31 18.42 -7.60 6.95
CA TRP A 31 17.68 -6.98 5.85
C TRP A 31 16.73 -7.98 5.19
N THR A 32 15.47 -7.60 5.02
CA THR A 32 14.46 -8.34 4.24
C THR A 32 13.81 -7.40 3.25
N GLY A 33 13.55 -7.86 2.02
CA GLY A 33 12.97 -7.03 0.98
C GLY A 33 11.57 -7.44 0.57
N VAL A 34 10.91 -6.56 -0.20
CA VAL A 34 9.60 -6.83 -0.79
C VAL A 34 9.53 -6.19 -2.16
N HIS A 35 9.01 -6.93 -3.14
CA HIS A 35 8.64 -6.38 -4.43
C HIS A 35 7.15 -6.08 -4.42
N CYS A 36 6.79 -4.79 -4.52
CA CYS A 36 5.39 -4.36 -4.40
C CYS A 36 4.93 -3.41 -5.50
N GLU A 37 5.77 -3.05 -6.47
CA GLU A 37 5.40 -2.16 -7.59
C GLU A 37 4.68 -0.86 -7.14
N GLY A 38 5.13 -0.29 -6.03
CA GLY A 38 4.54 0.90 -5.41
C GLY A 38 3.27 0.65 -4.58
N GLY A 39 2.87 -0.60 -4.38
CA GLY A 39 1.70 -1.01 -3.61
C GLY A 39 1.76 -0.58 -2.15
N VAL A 40 2.94 -0.65 -1.53
CA VAL A 40 3.17 -0.11 -0.17
C VAL A 40 2.86 1.39 -0.14
N TRP A 41 3.40 2.17 -1.08
CA TRP A 41 3.19 3.62 -1.13
C TRP A 41 1.74 3.99 -1.42
N ARG A 42 1.06 3.29 -2.34
CA ARG A 42 -0.37 3.50 -2.61
C ARG A 42 -1.22 3.25 -1.37
N THR A 43 -0.92 2.18 -0.64
CA THR A 43 -1.65 1.79 0.58
C THR A 43 -1.41 2.79 1.71
N LEU A 44 -0.15 3.15 1.96
CA LEU A 44 0.20 4.19 2.94
C LEU A 44 -0.48 5.51 2.60
N TYR A 45 -0.43 5.94 1.34
CA TYR A 45 -1.09 7.16 0.90
C TYR A 45 -2.60 7.13 1.17
N GLY A 46 -3.30 6.08 0.71
CA GLY A 46 -4.75 6.04 0.89
C GLY A 46 -5.21 5.90 2.33
N LEU A 47 -4.44 5.23 3.19
CA LEU A 47 -4.74 5.19 4.63
C LEU A 47 -4.41 6.52 5.31
N LEU A 48 -3.23 7.08 5.05
CA LEU A 48 -2.80 8.36 5.64
C LEU A 48 -3.62 9.54 5.15
N PHE A 49 -4.32 9.44 4.02
CA PHE A 49 -5.10 10.54 3.44
C PHE A 49 -6.57 10.15 3.22
N TRP A 50 -7.08 9.09 3.84
CA TRP A 50 -8.44 8.60 3.57
C TRP A 50 -9.51 9.70 3.65
N ASP A 51 -9.62 10.36 4.79
CA ASP A 51 -10.55 11.48 5.02
C ASP A 51 -10.28 12.71 4.13
N VAL A 52 -9.06 12.86 3.62
CA VAL A 52 -8.74 13.90 2.62
C VAL A 52 -9.29 13.49 1.25
N ILE A 53 -9.08 12.25 0.82
CA ILE A 53 -9.54 11.70 -0.45
C ILE A 53 -11.07 11.75 -0.53
N TYR A 54 -11.73 11.25 0.53
CA TYR A 54 -13.17 11.15 0.66
C TYR A 54 -13.81 12.34 1.37
N ALA A 55 -13.12 13.49 1.43
CA ALA A 55 -13.62 14.70 2.09
C ALA A 55 -15.01 15.10 1.55
N SER A 56 -15.96 15.27 2.47
CA SER A 56 -17.29 15.79 2.16
C SER A 56 -17.22 17.28 1.79
N GLY A 57 -18.16 17.75 0.97
CA GLY A 57 -18.28 19.18 0.64
C GLY A 57 -17.41 19.63 -0.54
N ILE A 58 -16.83 18.69 -1.31
CA ILE A 58 -16.16 19.00 -2.58
C ILE A 58 -17.17 18.82 -3.72
N PRO A 59 -17.61 19.90 -4.39
CA PRO A 59 -18.60 19.83 -5.45
C PRO A 59 -18.15 18.91 -6.59
N GLY A 60 -19.03 18.00 -7.01
CA GLY A 60 -18.79 17.09 -8.13
C GLY A 60 -17.83 15.93 -7.85
N ALA A 61 -17.21 15.86 -6.66
CA ALA A 61 -16.32 14.76 -6.30
C ALA A 61 -17.05 13.41 -6.26
N PHE A 62 -18.24 13.38 -5.64
CA PHE A 62 -19.13 12.22 -5.61
C PHE A 62 -20.51 12.61 -6.17
N VAL A 63 -20.88 11.98 -7.28
CA VAL A 63 -22.10 12.16 -8.06
C VAL A 63 -23.10 11.03 -7.78
N HIS A 64 -22.62 9.83 -7.44
CA HIS A 64 -23.49 8.69 -7.09
C HIS A 64 -22.89 7.78 -6.00
N ALA A 65 -23.74 7.00 -5.32
CA ALA A 65 -23.39 6.19 -4.14
C ALA A 65 -22.40 5.05 -4.42
N HIS A 66 -22.28 4.60 -5.67
CA HIS A 66 -21.42 3.48 -6.06
C HIS A 66 -19.98 3.88 -6.46
N GLN A 67 -19.61 5.15 -6.37
CA GLN A 67 -18.24 5.57 -6.69
C GLN A 67 -17.25 5.05 -5.65
N ARG A 68 -16.19 4.42 -6.14
CA ARG A 68 -15.08 3.92 -5.30
C ARG A 68 -14.05 4.98 -4.95
N TYR A 69 -14.04 6.10 -5.66
CA TYR A 69 -13.12 7.22 -5.51
C TYR A 69 -13.76 8.46 -6.15
N PRO A 70 -13.30 9.68 -5.78
CA PRO A 70 -13.89 10.88 -6.32
C PRO A 70 -13.57 11.04 -7.82
N THR A 71 -14.46 11.67 -8.58
CA THR A 71 -14.32 11.86 -10.03
C THR A 71 -12.99 12.53 -10.43
N ASP A 72 -12.47 13.39 -9.55
CA ASP A 72 -11.23 14.11 -9.75
C ASP A 72 -9.97 13.35 -9.32
N TYR A 73 -10.06 12.14 -8.76
CA TYR A 73 -8.92 11.41 -8.16
C TYR A 73 -7.68 11.29 -9.05
N HIS A 74 -7.86 11.02 -10.35
CA HIS A 74 -6.76 10.90 -11.32
C HIS A 74 -6.36 12.23 -11.97
N HIS A 75 -7.00 13.33 -11.59
CA HIS A 75 -6.74 14.67 -12.12
C HIS A 75 -5.87 15.45 -11.11
N GLY A 76 -4.58 15.14 -11.07
CA GLY A 76 -3.67 15.53 -9.99
C GLY A 76 -3.74 17.01 -9.56
N PHE A 77 -3.77 17.95 -10.52
CA PHE A 77 -3.89 19.38 -10.18
C PHE A 77 -5.27 19.73 -9.59
N ALA A 78 -6.36 19.28 -10.20
CA ALA A 78 -7.72 19.57 -9.73
C ALA A 78 -7.98 18.95 -8.35
N PHE A 79 -7.60 17.68 -8.18
CA PHE A 79 -7.71 16.96 -6.91
C PHE A 79 -6.96 17.65 -5.78
N ALA A 80 -5.68 17.96 -6.00
CA ALA A 80 -4.84 18.60 -5.00
C ALA A 80 -5.34 20.01 -4.66
N ARG A 81 -5.81 20.76 -5.67
CA ARG A 81 -6.36 22.11 -5.47
C ARG A 81 -7.64 22.08 -4.62
N ALA A 82 -8.58 21.19 -4.95
CA ALA A 82 -9.86 21.06 -4.23
C ALA A 82 -9.68 20.65 -2.76
N ARG A 83 -8.61 19.91 -2.45
CA ARG A 83 -8.31 19.38 -1.10
C ARG A 83 -7.16 20.08 -0.39
N ARG A 84 -6.66 21.22 -0.89
CA ARG A 84 -5.42 21.85 -0.41
C ARG A 84 -5.39 22.05 1.11
N ALA A 85 -6.45 22.62 1.69
CA ALA A 85 -6.51 22.86 3.14
C ALA A 85 -6.47 21.55 3.96
N HIS A 86 -7.25 20.54 3.54
CA HIS A 86 -7.29 19.22 4.16
C HIS A 86 -5.92 18.53 4.07
N ALA A 87 -5.31 18.53 2.88
CA ALA A 87 -4.00 17.95 2.65
C ALA A 87 -2.90 18.63 3.49
N SER A 88 -2.88 19.98 3.54
CA SER A 88 -1.93 20.72 4.36
C SER A 88 -2.10 20.47 5.86
N LYS A 89 -3.35 20.27 6.33
CA LYS A 89 -3.60 19.87 7.73
C LYS A 89 -3.03 18.47 7.99
N ARG A 90 -3.36 17.48 7.15
CA ARG A 90 -2.88 16.09 7.30
C ARG A 90 -1.36 15.99 7.26
N LEU A 91 -0.70 16.73 6.35
CA LEU A 91 0.76 16.78 6.30
C LEU A 91 1.37 17.32 7.60
N ARG A 92 0.76 18.35 8.21
CA ARG A 92 1.20 18.82 9.53
C ARG A 92 1.03 17.76 10.60
N GLU A 93 -0.12 17.08 10.67
CA GLU A 93 -0.34 15.99 11.64
C GLU A 93 0.72 14.89 11.52
N ILE A 94 1.05 14.49 10.28
CA ILE A 94 2.10 13.52 9.99
C ILE A 94 3.47 14.01 10.46
N LEU A 95 3.84 15.27 10.15
CA LEU A 95 5.11 15.87 10.58
C LEU A 95 5.23 15.98 12.11
N HIS A 96 4.11 16.07 12.83
CA HIS A 96 4.06 16.06 14.29
C HIS A 96 3.95 14.65 14.89
N GLY A 97 4.23 13.61 14.12
CA GLY A 97 4.35 12.24 14.62
C GLY A 97 3.05 11.43 14.67
N ARG A 98 1.93 11.95 14.15
CA ARG A 98 0.63 11.24 14.20
C ARG A 98 0.43 10.18 13.13
N ALA A 99 1.41 9.94 12.25
CA ALA A 99 1.28 9.02 11.13
C ALA A 99 0.85 7.60 11.56
N SER A 100 1.45 7.05 12.62
CA SER A 100 1.14 5.69 13.09
C SER A 100 -0.26 5.56 13.70
N GLU A 101 -0.75 6.62 14.36
CA GLU A 101 -2.10 6.72 14.92
C GLU A 101 -3.12 6.74 13.78
N ILE A 102 -2.94 7.67 12.83
CA ILE A 102 -3.80 7.84 11.65
C ILE A 102 -3.89 6.55 10.85
N LEU A 103 -2.77 5.87 10.59
CA LEU A 103 -2.75 4.59 9.88
C LEU A 103 -3.59 3.52 10.60
N ARG A 104 -3.43 3.38 11.91
CA ARG A 104 -4.16 2.39 12.71
C ARG A 104 -5.65 2.69 12.74
N GLU A 105 -6.04 3.95 12.87
CA GLU A 105 -7.43 4.38 12.86
C GLU A 105 -8.08 4.14 11.50
N ALA A 106 -7.43 4.57 10.42
CA ALA A 106 -7.91 4.36 9.06
C ALA A 106 -8.04 2.86 8.74
N TRP A 107 -7.08 2.04 9.17
CA TRP A 107 -7.16 0.58 9.01
C TRP A 107 -8.36 -0.01 9.76
N ARG A 108 -8.54 0.32 11.06
CA ARG A 108 -9.67 -0.17 11.87
C ARG A 108 -11.03 0.23 11.30
N ALA A 109 -11.11 1.43 10.73
CA ALA A 109 -12.33 1.96 10.17
C ALA A 109 -12.66 1.33 8.80
N HIS A 110 -11.67 1.21 7.92
CA HIS A 110 -11.90 1.00 6.48
C HIS A 110 -11.34 -0.30 5.91
N ALA A 111 -10.66 -1.14 6.71
CA ALA A 111 -10.14 -2.41 6.22
C ALA A 111 -11.23 -3.27 5.57
N GLY A 112 -10.99 -3.67 4.33
CA GLY A 112 -11.91 -4.48 3.52
C GLY A 112 -12.96 -3.68 2.75
N GLU A 113 -13.02 -2.34 2.90
CA GLU A 113 -13.85 -1.50 2.03
C GLU A 113 -13.28 -1.44 0.61
N ASN A 114 -14.16 -1.42 -0.40
CA ASN A 114 -13.78 -1.21 -1.80
C ASN A 114 -13.41 0.27 -2.08
N GLY A 115 -12.51 0.84 -1.29
CA GLY A 115 -11.88 2.13 -1.57
C GLY A 115 -10.86 1.97 -2.69
N GLY A 116 -11.03 2.71 -3.79
CA GLY A 116 -10.31 2.53 -5.04
C GLY A 116 -8.80 2.35 -4.92
N GLY A 117 -8.32 1.11 -5.09
CA GLY A 117 -6.91 0.81 -5.36
C GLY A 117 -6.01 0.59 -4.14
N LEU A 118 -6.56 0.44 -2.93
CA LEU A 118 -5.75 0.03 -1.78
C LEU A 118 -5.48 -1.47 -1.82
N LEU A 119 -4.20 -1.82 -1.66
CA LEU A 119 -3.79 -3.18 -1.40
C LEU A 119 -4.06 -3.46 0.08
N TRP A 120 -5.23 -4.05 0.35
CA TRP A 120 -5.57 -4.52 1.69
C TRP A 120 -4.79 -5.78 2.09
N THR A 121 -4.18 -6.45 1.12
CA THR A 121 -3.31 -7.59 1.39
C THR A 121 -2.04 -7.11 2.09
N PRO A 122 -1.70 -7.67 3.27
CA PRO A 122 -0.40 -7.45 3.89
C PRO A 122 0.71 -7.78 2.90
N VAL A 123 1.61 -6.82 2.71
CA VAL A 123 2.77 -7.01 1.86
C VAL A 123 3.72 -7.97 2.60
N ARG A 124 3.77 -9.22 2.15
CA ARG A 124 4.61 -10.28 2.74
C ARG A 124 6.01 -10.24 2.13
N ALA A 125 7.03 -10.44 2.97
CA ALA A 125 8.44 -10.58 2.58
C ALA A 125 8.67 -11.76 1.61
N ASP A 126 7.72 -12.69 1.56
CA ASP A 126 7.83 -14.03 1.03
C ASP A 126 7.76 -14.10 -0.52
N GLY A 127 7.66 -12.94 -1.19
CA GLY A 127 7.82 -12.83 -2.65
C GLY A 127 6.64 -13.32 -3.50
N ASP A 128 5.60 -13.93 -2.92
CA ASP A 128 4.37 -14.26 -3.64
C ASP A 128 3.34 -13.12 -3.52
N GLY A 129 3.36 -12.22 -4.50
CA GLY A 129 2.35 -11.16 -4.65
C GLY A 129 0.91 -11.65 -4.86
N SER A 130 0.59 -12.92 -4.57
CA SER A 130 -0.71 -13.56 -4.77
C SER A 130 -1.41 -13.91 -3.45
N GLY A 131 -1.40 -12.99 -2.49
CA GLY A 131 -2.24 -13.08 -1.29
C GLY A 131 -3.63 -12.47 -1.52
N GLY A 132 -4.50 -13.12 -2.29
CA GLY A 132 -5.89 -12.68 -2.45
C GLY A 132 -6.70 -12.93 -1.17
N GLY A 133 -6.66 -12.02 -0.21
CA GLY A 133 -7.47 -12.12 1.01
C GLY A 133 -7.74 -10.76 1.63
N THR A 134 -9.01 -10.37 1.69
CA THR A 134 -9.45 -9.23 2.50
C THR A 134 -9.17 -9.50 3.98
N PRO A 135 -8.55 -8.57 4.72
CA PRO A 135 -8.41 -8.70 6.17
C PRO A 135 -9.79 -8.85 6.81
N LYS A 136 -9.99 -9.87 7.64
CA LYS A 136 -11.16 -9.94 8.52
C LYS A 136 -10.97 -8.89 9.61
N LYS A 137 -11.98 -8.04 9.82
CA LYS A 137 -12.03 -7.12 10.97
C LYS A 137 -12.02 -7.98 12.23
N ASP A 138 -11.07 -7.75 13.13
CA ASP A 138 -11.12 -8.36 14.45
C ASP A 138 -12.45 -7.94 15.10
N ALA A 139 -13.25 -8.94 15.47
CA ALA A 139 -14.46 -8.69 16.23
C ALA A 139 -14.08 -7.99 17.54
N PRO A 140 -14.79 -6.94 17.98
CA PRO A 140 -14.57 -6.39 19.30
C PRO A 140 -14.75 -7.51 20.33
N GLY A 141 -13.76 -7.67 21.20
CA GLY A 141 -13.68 -8.76 22.18
C GLY A 141 -14.98 -8.89 22.98
N ALA A 142 -15.41 -10.13 23.11
CA ALA A 142 -16.42 -10.56 24.08
C ALA A 142 -15.87 -10.46 25.51
#